data_AF-A0A7S0EFD7-F1
#
_entry.id   AF-A0A7S0EFD7-F1
#
_cell.length_a   1.000
_cell.length_b   1.000
_cell.length_c   1.000
_cell.angle_alpha   90.00
_cell.angle_beta   90.00
_cell.angle_gamma   90.00
#
_symmetry.space_group_name_H-M   'P 1'
#
loop_
_entity.id
_entity.type
_entity.pdbx_description
1 polymer ?
#
loop_
_entity_poly.entity_id
_entity_poly.type
_entity_poly.pdbx_seq_one_letter_code
_entity_poly.pdbx_strand_id
1 'polypeptide(L)'
;SELTADASSEMLCVAAQASAFLLSTRPLIHVPRSCIGISACDASLPTLTELTDPREWLEDVEGDDALDWVRSRNEHALNAIGEPSTKPSYARVLSILDSNEKIPYIGRVLNGLHYNFWQDDVQPKGIWRRCTLDEYRKPEPAWELVLDLDALGAADGIKWVWGGTALLDEGPDVRKDRVMIRLSRGGSDATVAREFDLDTKQFISAEDGGFELPEAKSRFSYKDRDTLTIGGVFGEAEMTDSGYPRTLREWKRGT
;
A
#
# COMPACT_ATOMS: atom_id res chain seq x y z
N SER A 1 -42.46 2.75 40.13
CA SER A 1 -41.66 3.92 39.76
C SER A 1 -40.48 3.43 38.96
N GLU A 2 -40.68 2.99 37.72
CA GLU A 2 -40.83 3.79 36.48
C GLU A 2 -39.57 4.55 36.06
N LEU A 3 -39.35 4.49 34.74
CA LEU A 3 -38.39 5.17 33.85
C LEU A 3 -37.02 4.48 33.77
N THR A 4 -36.68 3.65 32.77
CA THR A 4 -36.66 3.73 31.29
C THR A 4 -35.81 4.87 30.71
N ALA A 5 -34.70 4.52 30.06
CA ALA A 5 -34.31 4.92 28.70
C ALA A 5 -32.86 4.48 28.42
N ASP A 6 -32.68 3.41 27.63
CA ASP A 6 -31.42 3.14 26.94
C ASP A 6 -31.70 3.28 25.44
N ALA A 7 -30.87 4.08 24.78
CA ALA A 7 -31.09 4.53 23.41
C ALA A 7 -29.87 4.22 22.55
N SER A 8 -30.16 3.65 21.39
CA SER A 8 -29.45 3.80 20.11
C SER A 8 -28.12 3.05 19.93
N SER A 9 -28.24 1.79 19.51
CA SER A 9 -27.33 1.13 18.55
C SER A 9 -28.10 0.96 17.23
N GLU A 10 -27.89 1.86 16.26
CA GLU A 10 -28.42 1.70 14.90
C GLU A 10 -27.42 0.94 14.02
N MET A 11 -27.74 -0.32 13.78
CA MET A 11 -27.17 -1.17 12.74
C MET A 11 -28.14 -1.16 11.56
N LEU A 12 -27.86 -0.38 10.52
CA LEU A 12 -28.64 -0.39 9.28
C LEU A 12 -28.30 -1.66 8.48
N CYS A 13 -29.19 -2.64 8.51
CA CYS A 13 -29.25 -3.72 7.53
C CYS A 13 -30.58 -3.54 6.76
N VAL A 14 -30.47 -3.15 5.48
CA VAL A 14 -31.62 -2.82 4.62
C VAL A 14 -32.38 -4.08 4.23
N ALA A 15 -33.71 -3.95 4.29
CA ALA A 15 -34.72 -4.97 4.21
C ALA A 15 -34.78 -5.74 2.88
N ALA A 16 -35.00 -7.05 2.99
CA ALA A 16 -35.59 -7.89 1.95
C ALA A 16 -37.12 -7.71 1.98
N GLN A 17 -37.72 -7.26 0.87
CA GLN A 17 -39.18 -7.18 0.73
C GLN A 17 -39.75 -8.54 0.37
N ALA A 18 -40.49 -9.15 1.28
CA ALA A 18 -41.54 -10.10 0.97
C ALA A 18 -42.84 -9.30 0.71
N SER A 19 -43.54 -9.58 -0.38
CA SER A 19 -44.89 -9.06 -0.60
C SER A 19 -45.84 -10.19 -0.99
N ALA A 20 -46.93 -10.21 -0.25
CA ALA A 20 -47.96 -11.24 -0.22
C ALA A 20 -48.77 -11.27 -1.52
N PHE A 21 -49.12 -12.49 -1.92
CA PHE A 21 -50.09 -12.80 -2.96
C PHE A 21 -51.50 -12.41 -2.49
N LEU A 22 -52.16 -11.49 -3.20
CA LEU A 22 -53.61 -11.33 -3.16
C LEU A 22 -54.16 -11.64 -4.56
N LEU A 23 -54.91 -12.74 -4.63
CA LEU A 23 -55.66 -13.14 -5.82
C LEU A 23 -56.74 -12.10 -6.13
N SER A 24 -56.64 -11.46 -7.29
CA SER A 24 -57.74 -10.73 -7.90
C SER A 24 -58.01 -11.32 -9.29
N THR A 25 -59.16 -11.97 -9.40
CA THR A 25 -59.70 -12.53 -10.64
C THR A 25 -60.23 -11.41 -11.53
N ARG A 26 -59.65 -11.27 -12.74
CA ARG A 26 -60.24 -10.48 -13.83
C ARG A 26 -60.10 -11.20 -15.17
N PRO A 27 -61.08 -11.00 -16.08
CA PRO A 27 -61.42 -11.95 -17.13
C PRO A 27 -60.47 -11.88 -18.34
N LEU A 28 -60.37 -13.01 -19.03
CA LEU A 28 -59.68 -13.20 -20.31
C LEU A 28 -60.27 -12.28 -21.39
N ILE A 29 -59.48 -11.30 -21.83
CA ILE A 29 -59.69 -10.59 -23.10
C ILE A 29 -58.69 -11.18 -24.10
N HIS A 30 -59.21 -11.85 -25.13
CA HIS A 30 -58.42 -12.39 -26.23
C HIS A 30 -57.99 -11.24 -27.16
N VAL A 31 -56.71 -10.86 -27.07
CA VAL A 31 -56.07 -9.94 -28.02
C VAL A 31 -55.32 -10.80 -29.05
N PRO A 32 -55.54 -10.61 -30.36
CA PRO A 32 -54.83 -11.38 -31.38
C PRO A 32 -53.33 -11.11 -31.30
N ARG A 33 -52.53 -12.18 -31.19
CA ARG A 33 -51.07 -12.16 -31.32
C ARG A 33 -50.72 -11.70 -32.73
N SER A 34 -50.40 -10.42 -32.88
CA SER A 34 -49.55 -9.99 -33.99
C SER A 34 -48.13 -10.43 -33.66
N CYS A 35 -47.59 -11.37 -34.43
CA CYS A 35 -46.18 -11.70 -34.42
C CYS A 35 -45.41 -10.49 -34.97
N ILE A 36 -45.03 -9.56 -34.10
CA ILE A 36 -43.94 -8.64 -34.40
C ILE A 36 -42.71 -9.53 -34.46
N GLY A 37 -42.19 -9.75 -35.67
CA GLY A 37 -40.88 -10.34 -35.85
C GLY A 37 -39.90 -9.50 -35.05
N ILE A 38 -39.27 -10.09 -34.05
CA ILE A 38 -38.05 -9.53 -33.47
C ILE A 38 -37.06 -9.58 -34.62
N SER A 39 -36.90 -8.46 -35.34
CA SER A 39 -35.66 -8.22 -36.06
C SER A 39 -34.60 -8.29 -34.99
N ALA A 40 -33.81 -9.36 -35.00
CA ALA A 40 -32.56 -9.38 -34.30
C ALA A 40 -31.79 -8.22 -34.88
N CYS A 41 -31.82 -7.07 -34.20
CA CYS A 41 -30.79 -6.09 -34.34
C CYS A 41 -29.51 -6.88 -34.07
N ASP A 42 -28.68 -7.05 -35.09
CA ASP A 42 -27.27 -7.40 -34.89
C ASP A 42 -26.70 -6.28 -34.02
N ALA A 43 -26.87 -6.40 -32.71
CA ALA A 43 -26.09 -5.68 -31.74
C ALA A 43 -24.72 -6.39 -31.72
N SER A 44 -24.01 -6.29 -32.84
CA SER A 44 -22.57 -6.49 -32.84
C SER A 44 -22.04 -5.44 -31.87
N LEU A 45 -21.67 -5.88 -30.66
CA LEU A 45 -20.92 -5.05 -29.75
C LEU A 45 -19.71 -4.52 -30.55
N PRO A 46 -19.43 -3.21 -30.51
CA PRO A 46 -18.30 -2.67 -31.25
C PRO A 46 -17.06 -3.49 -30.91
N THR A 47 -16.40 -4.00 -31.96
CA THR A 47 -15.14 -4.69 -31.78
C THR A 47 -14.10 -3.64 -31.40
N LEU A 48 -13.15 -3.97 -30.51
CA LEU A 48 -12.17 -3.04 -29.91
C LEU A 48 -11.50 -2.09 -30.94
N THR A 49 -11.38 -2.54 -32.19
CA THR A 49 -10.83 -1.81 -33.34
C THR A 49 -11.59 -0.55 -33.76
N GLU A 50 -12.83 -0.32 -33.34
CA GLU A 50 -13.59 0.91 -33.68
C GLU A 50 -13.61 1.96 -32.56
N LEU A 51 -13.03 1.67 -31.39
CA LEU A 51 -12.94 2.59 -30.27
C LEU A 51 -11.59 3.31 -30.32
N THR A 52 -11.58 4.56 -30.75
CA THR A 52 -10.40 5.44 -30.65
C THR A 52 -10.50 6.24 -29.34
N ASP A 53 -9.47 6.17 -28.50
CA ASP A 53 -9.37 7.02 -27.31
C ASP A 53 -8.56 8.29 -27.64
N PRO A 54 -9.18 9.47 -27.72
CA PRO A 54 -8.46 10.72 -27.98
C PRO A 54 -7.47 11.11 -26.87
N ARG A 55 -7.43 10.36 -25.77
CA ARG A 55 -6.54 10.58 -24.62
C ARG A 55 -5.53 9.46 -24.40
N GLU A 56 -5.30 8.59 -25.39
CA GLU A 56 -4.27 7.54 -25.33
C GLU A 56 -2.89 8.07 -24.90
N TRP A 57 -2.53 9.30 -25.28
CA TRP A 57 -1.28 9.95 -24.86
C TRP A 57 -1.17 10.19 -23.33
N LEU A 58 -2.27 10.15 -22.57
CA LEU A 58 -2.23 10.19 -21.10
C LEU A 58 -1.79 8.85 -20.49
N GLU A 59 -1.72 7.77 -21.28
CA GLU A 59 -1.21 6.47 -20.83
C GLU A 59 0.31 6.45 -20.69
N ASP A 60 1.01 7.37 -21.37
CA ASP A 60 2.43 7.64 -21.12
C ASP A 60 2.59 8.49 -19.84
N VAL A 61 2.47 7.84 -18.68
CA VAL A 61 2.39 8.49 -17.36
C VAL A 61 3.65 9.28 -16.97
N GLU A 62 4.79 9.02 -17.63
CA GLU A 62 6.04 9.75 -17.43
C GLU A 62 6.32 10.75 -18.56
N GLY A 63 5.50 10.77 -19.61
CA GLY A 63 5.64 11.66 -20.75
C GLY A 63 5.40 13.13 -20.41
N ASP A 64 6.17 14.02 -21.02
CA ASP A 64 6.12 15.46 -20.76
C ASP A 64 4.71 16.04 -20.98
N ASP A 65 4.03 15.63 -22.07
CA ASP A 65 2.67 16.07 -22.37
C ASP A 65 1.69 15.71 -21.24
N ALA A 66 1.73 14.44 -20.80
CA ALA A 66 0.86 13.92 -19.73
C ALA A 66 1.11 14.65 -18.41
N LEU A 67 2.38 14.87 -18.07
CA LEU A 67 2.76 15.61 -16.87
C LEU A 67 2.34 17.08 -16.92
N ASP A 68 2.48 17.75 -18.07
CA ASP A 68 2.02 19.13 -18.27
C ASP A 68 0.51 19.25 -18.14
N TRP A 69 -0.23 18.28 -18.67
CA TRP A 69 -1.66 18.22 -18.50
C TRP A 69 -2.07 18.06 -17.03
N VAL A 70 -1.41 17.15 -16.29
CA VAL A 70 -1.64 16.96 -14.85
C VAL A 70 -1.34 18.25 -14.08
N ARG A 71 -0.23 18.94 -14.37
CA ARG A 71 0.11 20.24 -13.77
C ARG A 71 -1.02 21.25 -14.00
N SER A 72 -1.49 21.39 -15.25
CA SER A 72 -2.62 22.27 -15.58
C SER A 72 -3.91 21.90 -14.84
N ARG A 73 -4.23 20.61 -14.73
CA ARG A 73 -5.42 20.16 -13.98
C ARG A 73 -5.28 20.42 -12.48
N ASN A 74 -4.09 20.22 -11.92
CA ASN A 74 -3.80 20.51 -10.51
C ASN A 74 -3.93 22.00 -10.22
N GLU A 75 -3.37 22.87 -11.06
CA GLU A 75 -3.54 24.32 -10.93
C GLU A 75 -5.01 24.73 -11.02
N HIS A 76 -5.76 24.19 -11.98
CA HIS A 76 -7.19 24.46 -12.08
C HIS A 76 -7.95 24.02 -10.83
N ALA A 77 -7.63 22.83 -10.29
CA ALA A 77 -8.23 22.33 -9.06
C ALA A 77 -7.91 23.26 -7.88
N LEU A 78 -6.64 23.59 -7.67
CA LEU A 78 -6.18 24.47 -6.57
C LEU A 78 -6.82 25.87 -6.66
N ASN A 79 -6.97 26.43 -7.87
CA ASN A 79 -7.68 27.70 -8.07
C ASN A 79 -9.17 27.60 -7.71
N ALA A 80 -9.81 26.46 -7.96
CA ALA A 80 -11.22 26.25 -7.66
C ALA A 80 -11.50 25.95 -6.17
N ILE A 81 -10.66 25.15 -5.52
CA ILE A 81 -10.88 24.68 -4.14
C ILE A 81 -10.03 25.40 -3.08
N GLY A 82 -9.06 26.20 -3.52
CA GLY A 82 -8.05 26.87 -2.69
C GLY A 82 -6.98 25.91 -2.15
N GLU A 83 -5.84 26.48 -1.77
CA GLU A 83 -4.74 25.73 -1.14
C GLU A 83 -5.21 25.06 0.16
N PRO A 84 -5.11 23.71 0.28
CA PRO A 84 -5.53 23.03 1.50
C PRO A 84 -4.78 23.53 2.74
N SER A 85 -3.50 23.87 2.60
CA SER A 85 -2.61 24.33 3.66
C SER A 85 -3.08 25.63 4.32
N THR A 86 -3.88 26.45 3.64
CA THR A 86 -4.42 27.70 4.20
C THR A 86 -5.70 27.49 5.01
N LYS A 87 -6.28 26.29 4.99
CA LYS A 87 -7.52 25.98 5.70
C LYS A 87 -7.23 25.65 7.17
N PRO A 88 -8.04 26.11 8.14
CA PRO A 88 -7.85 25.75 9.55
C PRO A 88 -7.85 24.24 9.82
N SER A 89 -8.56 23.46 9.00
CA SER A 89 -8.56 22.00 9.07
C SER A 89 -7.20 21.39 8.83
N TYR A 90 -6.36 22.00 7.99
CA TYR A 90 -5.03 21.49 7.68
C TYR A 90 -4.13 21.52 8.92
N ALA A 91 -4.03 22.68 9.58
CA ALA A 91 -3.26 22.81 10.82
C ALA A 91 -3.73 21.84 11.91
N ARG A 92 -5.05 21.65 12.03
CA ARG A 92 -5.63 20.69 12.98
C ARG A 92 -5.23 19.24 12.64
N VAL A 93 -5.38 18.82 11.39
CA VAL A 93 -5.01 17.45 10.98
C VAL A 93 -3.50 17.23 11.14
N LEU A 94 -2.69 18.21 10.72
CA LEU A 94 -1.24 18.17 10.87
C LEU A 94 -0.84 18.01 12.34
N SER A 95 -1.42 18.80 13.26
CA SER A 95 -1.14 18.67 14.70
C SER A 95 -1.48 17.30 15.28
N ILE A 96 -2.45 16.59 14.71
CA ILE A 96 -2.82 15.24 15.14
C ILE A 96 -1.81 14.22 14.59
N LEU A 97 -1.43 14.35 13.31
CA LEU A 97 -0.47 13.46 12.66
C LEU A 97 0.94 13.60 13.24
N ASP A 98 1.34 14.83 13.58
CA ASP A 98 2.63 15.16 14.16
C ASP A 98 2.67 14.99 15.69
N SER A 99 1.52 14.68 16.32
CA SER A 99 1.46 14.53 17.77
C SER A 99 2.34 13.38 18.27
N ASN A 100 3.13 13.68 19.30
CA ASN A 100 3.93 12.69 20.01
C ASN A 100 3.11 11.84 21.01
N GLU A 101 1.83 12.16 21.21
CA GLU A 101 0.92 11.41 22.07
C GLU A 101 0.31 10.17 21.39
N LYS A 102 0.57 9.98 20.08
CA LYS A 102 0.07 8.81 19.36
C LYS A 102 0.70 7.52 19.87
N ILE A 103 -0.09 6.45 19.83
CA ILE A 103 0.33 5.13 20.34
C ILE A 103 1.48 4.59 19.48
N PRO A 104 2.67 4.29 20.06
CA PRO A 104 3.79 3.73 19.33
C PRO A 104 3.59 2.22 19.09
N TYR A 105 2.69 1.87 18.18
CA TYR A 105 2.37 0.47 17.87
C TYR A 105 3.62 -0.34 17.52
N ILE A 106 3.73 -1.53 18.12
CA ILE A 106 4.79 -2.48 17.82
C ILE A 106 4.49 -3.17 16.49
N GLY A 107 5.37 -2.96 15.52
CA GLY A 107 5.30 -3.60 14.20
C GLY A 107 6.01 -4.95 14.16
N ARG A 108 6.98 -5.19 15.05
CA ARG A 108 7.73 -6.46 15.11
C ARG A 108 8.26 -6.75 16.51
N VAL A 109 8.38 -8.02 16.86
CA VAL A 109 9.12 -8.48 18.04
C VAL A 109 10.21 -9.44 17.59
N LEU A 110 11.48 -9.12 17.88
CA LEU A 110 12.65 -9.91 17.50
C LEU A 110 13.62 -9.97 18.68
N ASN A 111 14.09 -11.16 19.03
CA ASN A 111 15.08 -11.35 20.11
C ASN A 111 14.68 -10.69 21.44
N GLY A 112 13.38 -10.67 21.78
CA GLY A 112 12.85 -9.98 22.98
C GLY A 112 12.74 -8.46 22.88
N LEU A 113 13.13 -7.86 21.74
CA LEU A 113 13.04 -6.43 21.47
C LEU A 113 11.80 -6.12 20.64
N HIS A 114 11.16 -5.01 20.96
CA HIS A 114 9.91 -4.53 20.39
C HIS A 114 10.23 -3.37 19.46
N TYR A 115 9.95 -3.54 18.17
CA TYR A 115 10.28 -2.59 17.12
C TYR A 115 9.07 -1.75 16.74
N ASN A 116 9.30 -0.46 16.60
CA ASN A 116 8.32 0.54 16.21
C ASN A 116 8.88 1.37 15.05
N PHE A 117 8.03 1.66 14.07
CA PHE A 117 8.29 2.67 13.06
C PHE A 117 7.55 3.94 13.46
N TRP A 118 8.24 5.07 13.43
CA TRP A 118 7.75 6.33 13.95
C TRP A 118 8.01 7.45 12.97
N GLN A 119 7.05 8.35 12.81
CA GLN A 119 7.15 9.59 12.05
C GLN A 119 6.62 10.71 12.92
N ASP A 120 7.12 11.92 12.80
CA ASP A 120 6.59 13.12 13.47
C ASP A 120 7.04 14.37 12.68
N ASP A 121 6.89 15.55 13.26
CA ASP A 121 7.31 16.82 12.67
C ASP A 121 8.84 16.92 12.48
N VAL A 122 9.61 16.22 13.32
CA VAL A 122 11.08 16.19 13.26
C VAL A 122 11.57 15.11 12.29
N GLN A 123 10.90 13.96 12.23
CA GLN A 123 11.23 12.79 11.41
C GLN A 123 10.09 12.47 10.44
N PRO A 124 9.89 13.29 9.39
CA PRO A 124 8.77 13.13 8.46
C PRO A 124 8.91 11.89 7.56
N LYS A 125 10.13 11.43 7.24
CA LYS A 125 10.31 10.12 6.55
C LYS A 125 10.32 8.97 7.53
N GLY A 126 10.75 9.23 8.76
CA GLY A 126 10.54 8.37 9.90
C GLY A 126 11.79 7.64 10.36
N ILE A 127 11.68 7.05 11.54
CA ILE A 127 12.72 6.26 12.17
C ILE A 127 12.19 4.88 12.52
N TRP A 128 13.05 3.89 12.35
CA TRP A 128 12.84 2.57 12.89
C TRP A 128 13.64 2.44 14.19
N ARG A 129 12.94 2.10 15.27
CA ARG A 129 13.48 2.09 16.63
C ARG A 129 13.02 0.86 17.39
N ARG A 130 13.72 0.50 18.47
CA ARG A 130 13.40 -0.66 19.30
C ARG A 130 13.58 -0.40 20.79
N CYS A 131 12.89 -1.16 21.63
CA CYS A 131 13.11 -1.18 23.08
C CYS A 131 12.80 -2.57 23.66
N THR A 132 13.04 -2.78 24.96
CA THR A 132 12.60 -3.99 25.65
C THR A 132 11.10 -3.90 26.00
N LEU A 133 10.48 -5.03 26.35
CA LEU A 133 9.07 -5.02 26.79
C LEU A 133 8.87 -4.15 28.06
N ASP A 134 9.84 -4.18 28.97
CA ASP A 134 9.76 -3.43 30.22
C ASP A 134 9.87 -1.92 29.98
N GLU A 135 10.70 -1.49 29.03
CA GLU A 135 10.73 -0.10 28.57
C GLU A 135 9.42 0.29 27.88
N TYR A 136 8.90 -0.57 26.99
CA TYR A 136 7.68 -0.31 26.24
C TYR A 136 6.45 -0.08 27.13
N ARG A 137 6.42 -0.67 28.32
CA ARG A 137 5.33 -0.50 29.30
C ARG A 137 5.34 0.84 30.03
N LYS A 138 6.43 1.61 29.93
CA LYS A 138 6.53 2.94 30.55
C LYS A 138 5.75 3.97 29.74
N PRO A 139 5.30 5.07 30.36
CA PRO A 139 4.69 6.20 29.64
C PRO A 139 5.63 6.78 28.57
N GLU A 140 6.94 6.81 28.87
CA GLU A 140 7.99 7.30 27.97
C GLU A 140 9.06 6.21 27.81
N PRO A 141 8.92 5.29 26.85
CA PRO A 141 9.90 4.24 26.62
C PRO A 141 11.24 4.79 26.14
N ALA A 142 12.34 4.28 26.67
CA ALA A 142 13.66 4.56 26.13
C ALA A 142 13.88 3.78 24.82
N TRP A 143 13.68 4.46 23.69
CA TRP A 143 13.86 3.88 22.36
C TRP A 143 15.32 3.95 21.88
N GLU A 144 15.82 2.83 21.39
CA GLU A 144 17.08 2.74 20.65
C GLU A 144 16.82 2.94 19.16
N LEU A 145 17.51 3.90 18.53
CA LEU A 145 17.47 4.09 17.09
C LEU A 145 18.13 2.91 16.36
N VAL A 146 17.42 2.36 15.37
CA VAL A 146 17.89 1.26 14.51
C VAL A 146 18.19 1.77 13.10
N LEU A 147 17.27 2.51 12.49
CA LEU A 147 17.45 3.11 11.17
C LEU A 147 16.77 4.48 11.13
N ASP A 148 17.44 5.48 10.56
CA ASP A 148 16.87 6.80 10.30
C ASP A 148 16.64 6.97 8.79
N LEU A 149 15.38 7.05 8.35
CA LEU A 149 15.05 7.18 6.92
C LEU A 149 15.26 8.60 6.42
N ASP A 150 15.13 9.62 7.27
CA ASP A 150 15.38 11.00 6.92
C ASP A 150 16.87 11.20 6.59
N ALA A 151 17.75 10.68 7.45
CA ALA A 151 19.20 10.67 7.22
C ALA A 151 19.60 9.82 6.00
N LEU A 152 18.99 8.63 5.84
CA LEU A 152 19.22 7.78 4.66
C LEU A 152 18.81 8.50 3.37
N GLY A 153 17.64 9.13 3.36
CA GLY A 153 17.13 9.86 2.20
C GLY A 153 17.99 11.07 1.84
N ALA A 154 18.50 11.79 2.85
CA ALA A 154 19.45 12.88 2.65
C ALA A 154 20.78 12.40 2.05
N ALA A 155 21.31 11.27 2.52
CA ALA A 155 22.54 10.68 2.02
C ALA A 155 22.40 10.17 0.58
N ASP A 156 21.29 9.50 0.28
CA ASP A 156 21.03 8.93 -1.06
C ASP A 156 20.49 9.97 -2.06
N GLY A 157 20.05 11.15 -1.60
CA GLY A 157 19.34 12.12 -2.42
C GLY A 157 17.94 11.65 -2.86
N ILE A 158 17.36 10.69 -2.14
CA ILE A 158 16.11 10.00 -2.50
C ILE A 158 15.08 10.19 -1.39
N LYS A 159 13.84 10.52 -1.77
CA LYS A 159 12.71 10.57 -0.82
C LYS A 159 12.20 9.15 -0.54
N TRP A 160 12.90 8.44 0.35
CA TRP A 160 12.50 7.10 0.76
C TRP A 160 11.19 7.08 1.53
N VAL A 161 10.40 6.03 1.31
CA VAL A 161 9.19 5.70 2.07
C VAL A 161 9.33 4.26 2.59
N TRP A 162 9.01 4.05 3.87
CA TRP A 162 9.12 2.75 4.53
C TRP A 162 8.14 1.73 3.93
N GLY A 163 8.67 0.64 3.37
CA GLY A 163 7.91 -0.50 2.82
C GLY A 163 7.85 -1.71 3.77
N GLY A 164 8.32 -1.55 5.01
CA GLY A 164 8.35 -2.61 6.01
C GLY A 164 9.51 -3.59 5.84
N THR A 165 9.42 -4.70 6.57
CA THR A 165 10.49 -5.69 6.68
C THR A 165 10.07 -7.09 6.25
N ALA A 166 11.03 -7.87 5.75
CA ALA A 166 10.92 -9.31 5.55
C ALA A 166 12.02 -10.00 6.35
N LEU A 167 11.65 -10.86 7.29
CA LEU A 167 12.60 -11.52 8.19
C LEU A 167 13.23 -12.75 7.53
N LEU A 168 14.50 -12.97 7.87
CA LEU A 168 15.09 -14.30 7.83
C LEU A 168 14.51 -15.11 8.99
N ASP A 169 13.70 -16.13 8.71
CA ASP A 169 13.13 -17.01 9.74
C ASP A 169 13.75 -18.40 9.68
N GLU A 170 14.78 -18.61 10.49
CA GLU A 170 15.46 -19.91 10.66
C GLU A 170 14.85 -20.79 11.76
N GLY A 171 13.63 -20.47 12.25
CA GLY A 171 12.93 -21.23 13.28
C GLY A 171 12.70 -20.46 14.59
N PRO A 172 11.82 -20.97 15.47
CA PRO A 172 11.28 -20.22 16.62
C PRO A 172 12.31 -19.86 17.68
N ASP A 173 13.29 -20.73 17.93
CA ASP A 173 14.33 -20.53 18.96
C ASP A 173 15.64 -19.99 18.39
N VAL A 174 15.65 -19.65 17.09
CA VAL A 174 16.83 -19.08 16.42
C VAL A 174 16.75 -17.57 16.49
N ARG A 175 17.81 -16.98 17.03
CA ARG A 175 18.01 -15.53 17.07
C ARG A 175 17.97 -14.94 15.66
N LYS A 176 17.24 -13.84 15.49
CA LYS A 176 17.12 -13.11 14.22
C LYS A 176 18.12 -11.98 14.16
N ASP A 177 19.13 -12.08 13.33
CA ASP A 177 20.20 -11.09 13.16
C ASP A 177 20.04 -10.26 11.89
N ARG A 178 19.34 -10.79 10.87
CA ARG A 178 19.17 -10.13 9.56
C ARG A 178 17.73 -9.94 9.15
N VAL A 179 17.50 -8.89 8.37
CA VAL A 179 16.20 -8.54 7.83
C VAL A 179 16.37 -7.86 6.48
N MET A 180 15.44 -8.10 5.56
CA MET A 180 15.30 -7.28 4.35
C MET A 180 14.41 -6.09 4.66
N ILE A 181 14.89 -4.88 4.38
CA ILE A 181 14.12 -3.64 4.48
C ILE A 181 13.66 -3.26 3.08
N ARG A 182 12.37 -3.00 2.91
CA ARG A 182 11.79 -2.45 1.68
C ARG A 182 11.67 -0.93 1.78
N LEU A 183 12.08 -0.23 0.73
CA LEU A 183 11.98 1.21 0.61
C LEU A 183 11.43 1.56 -0.77
N SER A 184 10.41 2.43 -0.86
CA SER A 184 9.93 2.95 -2.14
C SER A 184 10.38 4.38 -2.37
N ARG A 185 10.58 4.73 -3.65
CA ARG A 185 10.96 6.09 -4.05
C ARG A 185 9.69 6.91 -4.18
N GLY A 186 9.51 7.90 -3.31
CA GLY A 186 8.35 8.78 -3.36
C GLY A 186 6.99 8.10 -3.15
N GLY A 187 6.97 6.87 -2.62
CA GLY A 187 5.72 6.13 -2.38
C GLY A 187 5.21 5.31 -3.58
N SER A 188 6.04 5.05 -4.58
CA SER A 188 5.74 4.10 -5.67
C SER A 188 5.39 2.70 -5.14
N ASP A 189 4.70 1.91 -5.97
CA ASP A 189 4.44 0.50 -5.68
C ASP A 189 5.69 -0.39 -5.88
N ALA A 190 6.64 0.07 -6.70
CA ALA A 190 7.98 -0.48 -6.80
C ALA A 190 8.82 -0.17 -5.55
N THR A 191 9.60 -1.15 -5.10
CA THR A 191 10.49 -1.00 -3.93
C THR A 191 11.89 -1.45 -4.28
N VAL A 192 12.87 -0.73 -3.73
CA VAL A 192 14.22 -1.25 -3.50
C VAL A 192 14.18 -2.07 -2.21
N ALA A 193 14.91 -3.19 -2.16
CA ALA A 193 15.02 -3.96 -0.93
C ALA A 193 16.49 -4.23 -0.59
N ARG A 194 16.90 -3.92 0.64
CA ARG A 194 18.29 -4.06 1.09
C ARG A 194 18.34 -4.89 2.36
N GLU A 195 19.30 -5.79 2.44
CA GLU A 195 19.56 -6.57 3.64
C GLU A 195 20.22 -5.71 4.72
N PHE A 196 19.75 -5.87 5.95
CA PHE A 196 20.12 -5.06 7.09
C PHE A 196 20.47 -5.96 8.27
N ASP A 197 21.58 -5.65 8.92
CA ASP A 197 22.07 -6.34 10.10
C ASP A 197 21.57 -5.61 11.36
N LEU A 198 20.86 -6.34 12.22
CA LEU A 198 20.18 -5.80 13.41
C LEU A 198 21.14 -5.51 14.56
N ASP A 199 22.36 -6.01 14.52
CA ASP A 199 23.35 -5.87 15.59
C ASP A 199 24.22 -4.65 15.35
N THR A 200 24.77 -4.56 14.15
CA THR A 200 25.55 -3.42 13.67
C THR A 200 24.66 -2.23 13.31
N LYS A 201 23.38 -2.47 13.03
CA LYS A 201 22.38 -1.48 12.60
C LYS A 201 22.79 -0.80 11.29
N GLN A 202 23.27 -1.61 10.35
CA GLN A 202 23.76 -1.16 9.05
C GLN A 202 23.24 -2.04 7.93
N PHE A 203 23.13 -1.46 6.74
CA PHE A 203 22.93 -2.25 5.53
C PHE A 203 24.17 -3.08 5.24
N ILE A 204 23.95 -4.33 4.83
CA ILE A 204 25.03 -5.22 4.42
C ILE A 204 25.31 -4.93 2.94
N SER A 205 26.55 -4.55 2.63
CA SER A 205 26.94 -4.29 1.23
C SER A 205 26.88 -5.58 0.41
N ALA A 206 26.64 -5.48 -0.90
CA ALA A 206 26.68 -6.65 -1.79
C ALA A 206 28.06 -7.35 -1.76
N GLU A 207 29.14 -6.60 -1.55
CA GLU A 207 30.53 -7.10 -1.43
C GLU A 207 30.72 -7.93 -0.15
N ASP A 208 30.10 -7.52 0.96
CA ASP A 208 30.04 -8.27 2.22
C ASP A 208 28.97 -9.39 2.20
N GLY A 209 28.43 -9.65 1.00
CA GLY A 209 27.47 -10.69 0.72
C GLY A 209 26.02 -10.29 0.96
N GLY A 210 25.67 -9.03 1.21
CA GLY A 210 24.28 -8.59 1.42
C GLY A 210 23.40 -8.73 0.19
N PHE A 211 22.12 -9.02 0.39
CA PHE A 211 21.13 -8.97 -0.69
C PHE A 211 20.66 -7.53 -0.95
N GLU A 212 20.82 -7.06 -2.18
CA GLU A 212 20.25 -5.79 -2.66
C GLU A 212 19.43 -6.02 -3.93
N LEU A 213 18.13 -5.70 -3.88
CA LEU A 213 17.22 -5.77 -5.00
C LEU A 213 17.04 -4.37 -5.59
N PRO A 214 17.13 -4.24 -6.92
CA PRO A 214 16.83 -2.97 -7.58
C PRO A 214 15.36 -2.61 -7.42
N GLU A 215 15.02 -1.38 -7.81
CA GLU A 215 13.64 -0.91 -7.81
C GLU A 215 12.79 -1.75 -8.77
N ALA A 216 11.83 -2.47 -8.20
CA ALA A 216 10.85 -3.22 -8.97
C ALA A 216 9.63 -3.56 -8.09
N LYS A 217 8.55 -4.03 -8.71
CA LYS A 217 7.41 -4.64 -8.01
C LYS A 217 7.75 -6.08 -7.59
N SER A 218 8.85 -6.21 -6.88
CA SER A 218 9.44 -7.50 -6.56
C SER A 218 8.63 -8.26 -5.52
N ARG A 219 8.76 -9.59 -5.58
CA ARG A 219 8.33 -10.51 -4.52
C ARG A 219 9.55 -11.29 -4.09
N PHE A 220 9.80 -11.34 -2.79
CA PHE A 220 10.90 -12.13 -2.28
C PHE A 220 10.63 -12.65 -0.87
N SER A 221 11.31 -13.73 -0.52
CA SER A 221 11.35 -14.31 0.82
C SER A 221 12.66 -15.04 1.02
N TYR A 222 13.19 -15.04 2.24
CA TYR A 222 14.26 -15.96 2.60
C TYR A 222 13.75 -17.40 2.47
N LYS A 223 14.48 -18.21 1.72
CA LYS A 223 14.38 -19.67 1.77
C LYS A 223 15.25 -20.21 2.91
N ASP A 224 16.44 -19.65 3.03
CA ASP A 224 17.40 -19.86 4.11
C ASP A 224 18.33 -18.64 4.20
N ARG A 225 19.36 -18.71 5.07
CA ARG A 225 20.32 -17.62 5.27
C ARG A 225 21.02 -17.17 4.00
N ASP A 226 21.26 -18.07 3.07
CA ASP A 226 22.09 -17.81 1.89
C ASP A 226 21.28 -17.86 0.59
N THR A 227 19.96 -17.98 0.67
CA THR A 227 19.10 -18.11 -0.50
C THR A 227 17.81 -17.31 -0.36
N LEU A 228 17.54 -16.43 -1.32
CA LEU A 228 16.24 -15.80 -1.52
C LEU A 228 15.45 -16.53 -2.61
N THR A 229 14.16 -16.74 -2.38
CA THR A 229 13.20 -16.90 -3.48
C THR A 229 12.79 -15.51 -3.93
N ILE A 230 12.93 -15.18 -5.21
CA ILE A 230 12.74 -13.83 -5.75
C ILE A 230 12.04 -13.85 -7.12
N GLY A 231 11.23 -12.83 -7.40
CA GLY A 231 10.65 -12.58 -8.71
C GLY A 231 10.47 -11.08 -8.97
N GLY A 232 10.34 -10.72 -10.25
CA GLY A 232 9.99 -9.36 -10.69
C GLY A 232 11.18 -8.43 -10.88
N VAL A 233 12.41 -8.96 -10.89
CA VAL A 233 13.65 -8.20 -11.05
C VAL A 233 14.44 -8.57 -12.32
N PHE A 234 13.90 -9.45 -13.17
CA PHE A 234 14.62 -10.05 -14.31
C PHE A 234 14.30 -9.40 -15.67
N GLY A 235 13.67 -8.22 -15.66
CA GLY A 235 13.25 -7.51 -16.87
C GLY A 235 11.86 -7.89 -17.38
N GLU A 236 11.39 -7.16 -18.39
CA GLU A 236 9.98 -7.16 -18.85
C GLU A 236 9.48 -8.53 -19.31
N ALA A 237 10.34 -9.33 -19.95
CA ALA A 237 9.97 -10.66 -20.44
C ALA A 237 9.52 -11.62 -19.32
N GLU A 238 9.96 -11.38 -18.08
CA GLU A 238 9.61 -12.18 -16.90
C GLU A 238 8.56 -11.52 -16.02
N MET A 239 7.99 -10.40 -16.47
CA MET A 239 6.93 -9.67 -15.82
C MET A 239 5.62 -9.80 -16.60
N THR A 240 4.51 -9.60 -15.91
CA THR A 240 3.23 -9.32 -16.57
C THR A 240 3.26 -7.94 -17.18
N ASP A 241 2.33 -7.66 -18.08
CA ASP A 241 2.16 -6.34 -18.70
C ASP A 241 1.87 -5.26 -17.64
N SER A 242 1.39 -5.65 -16.45
CA SER A 242 1.20 -4.78 -15.28
C SER A 242 2.42 -4.69 -14.35
N GLY A 243 3.56 -5.30 -14.72
CA GLY A 243 4.84 -5.25 -14.01
C GLY A 243 5.01 -6.25 -12.85
N TYR A 244 4.15 -7.27 -12.73
CA TYR A 244 4.24 -8.27 -11.65
C TYR A 244 5.06 -9.50 -12.06
N PRO A 245 5.70 -10.22 -11.13
CA PRO A 245 6.46 -11.43 -11.47
C PRO A 245 5.60 -12.52 -12.14
N ARG A 246 6.04 -13.04 -13.30
CA ARG A 246 5.52 -14.28 -13.92
C ARG A 246 6.31 -15.52 -13.48
N THR A 247 7.54 -15.34 -13.03
CA THR A 247 8.47 -16.40 -12.62
C THR A 247 9.02 -16.14 -11.21
N LEU A 248 9.45 -17.22 -10.55
CA LEU A 248 10.23 -17.17 -9.31
C LEU A 248 11.56 -17.89 -9.54
N ARG A 249 12.62 -17.35 -8.98
CA ARG A 249 13.97 -17.92 -9.03
C ARG A 249 14.56 -17.99 -7.63
N GLU A 250 15.52 -18.88 -7.45
CA GLU A 250 16.38 -18.90 -6.26
C GLU A 250 17.63 -18.08 -6.55
N TRP A 251 17.89 -17.10 -5.71
CA TRP A 251 19.10 -16.29 -5.74
C TRP A 251 19.98 -16.66 -4.54
N LYS A 252 21.19 -17.12 -4.83
CA LYS A 252 22.16 -17.50 -3.80
C LYS A 252 23.07 -16.32 -3.47
N ARG A 253 23.45 -16.23 -2.20
CA ARG A 253 24.36 -15.21 -1.70
C ARG A 253 25.69 -15.27 -2.44
N GLY A 254 26.19 -14.10 -2.87
CA GLY A 254 27.46 -13.98 -3.58
C GLY A 254 27.44 -14.39 -5.06
N THR A 255 26.25 -14.53 -5.67
CA THR A 255 26.10 -14.80 -7.12
C THR A 255 25.41 -13.67 -7.85
#